data_AF-A0A5C9CLK9-F1
#
_entry.id   AF-A0A5C9CLK9-F1
#
_cell.length_a   1.000
_cell.length_b   1.000
_cell.length_c   1.000
_cell.angle_alpha   90.00
_cell.angle_beta   90.00
_cell.angle_gamma   90.00
#
_symmetry.space_group_name_H-M   'P 1'
#
loop_
_entity.id
_entity.type
_entity.pdbx_description
1 polymer ?
#
loop_
_entity_poly.entity_id
_entity_poly.type
_entity_poly.pdbx_seq_one_letter_code
_entity_poly.pdbx_strand_id
1 'polypeptide(L)'
;MVKKKASAKKTKPAVAAKSAKKKSKGKSASKKSAATKKSSARKAAKEPEVSLGRPLVTQEEKLYMLFKDDYHARQIFEFLRVNTLKELEELSPQQIVRRVSKPVFDTVDRIRQTLAEMKRSLRDDEAYAKEYRDSH
;
A
#
# COMPACT_ATOMS: atom_id res chain seq x y z
N MET A 1 -21.46 -63.00 22.53
CA MET A 1 -22.82 -62.44 22.82
C MET A 1 -23.36 -61.74 21.56
N VAL A 2 -24.69 -61.58 21.42
CA VAL A 2 -25.42 -60.70 20.44
C VAL A 2 -25.04 -60.93 18.95
N LYS A 3 -25.82 -61.68 18.15
CA LYS A 3 -27.02 -61.26 17.35
C LYS A 3 -26.79 -60.08 16.37
N LYS A 4 -27.41 -59.99 15.17
CA LYS A 4 -27.95 -60.98 14.20
C LYS A 4 -28.40 -60.25 12.91
N LYS A 5 -28.06 -60.80 11.72
CA LYS A 5 -28.62 -60.52 10.37
C LYS A 5 -28.43 -59.12 9.73
N ALA A 6 -28.32 -59.15 8.40
CA ALA A 6 -28.53 -58.04 7.47
C ALA A 6 -29.82 -58.25 6.66
N SER A 7 -30.33 -57.21 5.97
CA SER A 7 -30.97 -57.27 4.64
C SER A 7 -31.41 -55.87 4.16
N ALA A 8 -31.74 -55.74 2.86
CA ALA A 8 -31.91 -54.45 2.17
C ALA A 8 -33.37 -54.16 1.74
N LYS A 9 -33.65 -52.91 1.33
CA LYS A 9 -34.78 -52.58 0.44
C LYS A 9 -34.50 -51.36 -0.46
N LYS A 10 -35.25 -51.27 -1.57
CA LYS A 10 -35.10 -50.28 -2.67
C LYS A 10 -36.25 -49.22 -2.65
N THR A 11 -36.31 -48.44 -3.74
CA THR A 11 -37.46 -47.71 -4.35
C THR A 11 -37.78 -46.26 -3.95
N LYS A 12 -37.62 -45.35 -4.94
CA LYS A 12 -38.44 -44.15 -5.21
C LYS A 12 -39.74 -44.58 -5.96
N PRO A 13 -40.65 -43.70 -6.47
CA PRO A 13 -40.84 -42.25 -6.30
C PRO A 13 -42.32 -41.86 -5.98
N ALA A 14 -42.64 -40.54 -5.93
CA ALA A 14 -44.01 -40.01 -6.13
C ALA A 14 -43.99 -38.53 -6.55
N VAL A 15 -45.03 -38.05 -7.25
CA VAL A 15 -45.19 -36.65 -7.74
C VAL A 15 -46.68 -36.26 -7.75
N ALA A 16 -46.96 -34.94 -7.67
CA ALA A 16 -48.11 -34.20 -8.25
C ALA A 16 -49.33 -33.79 -7.39
N ALA A 17 -49.50 -32.45 -7.30
CA ALA A 17 -50.76 -31.68 -7.38
C ALA A 17 -51.81 -31.84 -6.23
N LYS A 18 -52.86 -31.01 -6.08
CA LYS A 18 -53.45 -29.86 -6.84
C LYS A 18 -53.55 -28.63 -5.88
N SER A 19 -54.13 -27.44 -6.14
CA SER A 19 -55.14 -26.89 -7.09
C SER A 19 -54.97 -25.36 -7.18
N ALA A 20 -55.04 -24.70 -8.35
CA ALA A 20 -56.25 -24.12 -9.02
C ALA A 20 -57.07 -23.14 -8.16
N LYS A 21 -57.60 -21.99 -8.63
CA LYS A 21 -57.76 -21.31 -9.95
C LYS A 21 -57.58 -19.76 -9.74
N LYS A 22 -57.91 -18.75 -10.58
CA LYS A 22 -58.77 -18.57 -11.79
C LYS A 22 -58.09 -17.57 -12.78
N LYS A 23 -58.75 -16.48 -13.24
CA LYS A 23 -58.26 -15.38 -14.13
C LYS A 23 -59.21 -14.16 -14.07
N SER A 24 -58.74 -12.94 -14.38
CA SER A 24 -59.48 -11.95 -15.21
C SER A 24 -58.61 -10.77 -15.73
N LYS A 25 -59.09 -10.14 -16.82
CA LYS A 25 -58.54 -9.01 -17.63
C LYS A 25 -58.62 -7.66 -16.87
N GLY A 26 -58.00 -6.53 -17.26
CA GLY A 26 -57.08 -6.20 -18.38
C GLY A 26 -57.49 -4.91 -19.16
N LYS A 27 -56.52 -4.11 -19.65
CA LYS A 27 -56.63 -2.74 -20.30
C LYS A 27 -57.03 -1.59 -19.34
N SER A 28 -56.73 -0.29 -19.58
CA SER A 28 -56.20 0.44 -20.77
C SER A 28 -55.42 1.73 -20.45
N ALA A 29 -54.54 2.15 -21.39
CA ALA A 29 -54.04 3.53 -21.63
C ALA A 29 -53.22 4.23 -20.50
N SER A 30 -52.51 5.36 -20.68
CA SER A 30 -52.17 6.19 -21.86
C SER A 30 -50.89 7.02 -21.60
N LYS A 31 -50.19 7.50 -22.65
CA LYS A 31 -49.18 8.61 -22.62
C LYS A 31 -47.92 8.36 -21.77
N LYS A 32 -46.83 9.13 -21.89
CA LYS A 32 -46.19 9.81 -23.05
C LYS A 32 -44.71 10.05 -22.67
N SER A 33 -43.83 10.18 -23.66
CA SER A 33 -42.38 10.41 -23.53
C SER A 33 -41.95 11.45 -22.47
N ALA A 34 -41.06 11.05 -21.56
CA ALA A 34 -40.19 11.94 -20.79
C ALA A 34 -38.80 11.29 -20.64
N ALA A 35 -37.84 11.71 -21.47
CA ALA A 35 -36.48 11.17 -21.44
C ALA A 35 -35.66 11.85 -20.33
N THR A 36 -35.83 11.39 -19.09
CA THR A 36 -35.04 11.88 -17.95
C THR A 36 -33.58 11.50 -18.16
N LYS A 37 -32.77 12.44 -18.68
CA LYS A 37 -31.31 12.32 -18.77
C LYS A 37 -30.75 12.17 -17.35
N LYS A 38 -30.58 10.93 -16.89
CA LYS A 38 -29.92 10.61 -15.63
C LYS A 38 -28.43 10.86 -15.82
N SER A 39 -28.03 12.11 -15.64
CA SER A 39 -26.64 12.55 -15.70
C SER A 39 -25.83 11.71 -14.73
N SER A 40 -24.98 10.83 -15.27
CA SER A 40 -23.98 10.13 -14.49
C SER A 40 -23.00 11.18 -13.98
N ALA A 41 -23.15 11.54 -12.70
CA ALA A 41 -22.11 12.30 -12.01
C ALA A 41 -20.83 11.46 -12.08
N ARG A 42 -19.92 11.84 -12.99
CA ARG A 42 -18.54 11.34 -13.00
C ARG A 42 -17.91 11.84 -11.70
N LYS A 43 -18.07 11.05 -10.62
CA LYS A 43 -17.10 11.04 -9.52
C LYS A 43 -15.75 10.94 -10.20
N ALA A 44 -14.86 11.90 -9.93
CA ALA A 44 -13.49 11.83 -10.42
C ALA A 44 -12.94 10.45 -10.03
N ALA A 45 -12.44 9.71 -11.01
CA ALA A 45 -11.84 8.42 -10.75
C ALA A 45 -10.55 8.69 -9.98
N LYS A 46 -10.61 8.56 -8.64
CA LYS A 46 -9.40 8.38 -7.84
C LYS A 46 -8.69 7.18 -8.47
N GLU A 47 -7.40 7.34 -8.79
CA GLU A 47 -6.66 6.32 -9.51
C GLU A 47 -6.74 4.97 -8.79
N PRO A 48 -6.74 3.84 -9.52
CA PRO A 48 -6.85 2.54 -8.91
C PRO A 48 -5.61 2.27 -8.05
N GLU A 49 -5.75 2.48 -6.74
CA GLU A 49 -4.73 2.11 -5.76
C GLU A 49 -4.39 0.63 -5.97
N VAL A 50 -3.09 0.37 -6.20
CA VAL A 50 -2.60 -0.93 -6.63
C VAL A 50 -2.77 -1.91 -5.47
N SER A 51 -3.91 -2.61 -5.47
CA SER A 51 -4.30 -3.49 -4.37
C SER A 51 -3.41 -4.71 -4.30
N LEU A 52 -2.41 -4.67 -3.42
CA LEU A 52 -1.50 -5.76 -3.10
C LEU A 52 -2.17 -6.88 -2.26
N GLY A 53 -3.50 -6.85 -2.12
CA GLY A 53 -4.29 -7.78 -1.31
C GLY A 53 -4.52 -7.29 0.12
N ARG A 54 -4.74 -8.23 1.04
CA ARG A 54 -4.90 -7.92 2.48
C ARG A 54 -3.52 -7.87 3.14
N PRO A 55 -3.17 -6.81 3.89
CA PRO A 55 -1.94 -6.78 4.68
C PRO A 55 -1.83 -8.00 5.63
N LEU A 56 -0.63 -8.58 5.69
CA LEU A 56 -0.32 -9.67 6.63
C LEU A 56 0.06 -9.16 8.02
N VAL A 57 0.45 -7.88 8.11
CA VAL A 57 1.03 -7.19 9.27
C VAL A 57 0.18 -5.95 9.61
N THR A 58 0.13 -5.58 10.89
CA THR A 58 -0.53 -4.35 11.38
C THR A 58 0.39 -3.13 11.28
N GLN A 59 -0.16 -1.95 11.00
CA GLN A 59 0.64 -0.72 10.86
C GLN A 59 1.37 -0.33 12.17
N GLU A 60 0.84 -0.77 13.31
CA GLU A 60 1.40 -0.60 14.66
C GLU A 60 2.54 -1.59 14.98
N GLU A 61 2.88 -2.52 14.08
CA GLU A 61 3.94 -3.49 14.34
C GLU A 61 5.32 -2.84 14.37
N LYS A 62 6.16 -3.28 15.32
CA LYS A 62 7.49 -2.73 15.54
C LYS A 62 8.45 -3.21 14.46
N LEU A 63 9.03 -2.27 13.70
CA LEU A 63 9.98 -2.55 12.63
C LEU A 63 11.15 -3.44 13.07
N TYR A 64 11.63 -3.26 14.31
CA TYR A 64 12.71 -4.08 14.89
C TYR A 64 12.37 -5.59 14.95
N MET A 65 11.09 -5.94 15.13
CA MET A 65 10.65 -7.34 15.19
C MET A 65 10.41 -7.91 13.79
N LEU A 66 9.81 -7.10 12.90
CA LEU A 66 9.55 -7.46 11.50
C LEU A 66 10.85 -7.68 10.71
N PHE A 67 11.85 -6.82 10.93
CA PHE A 67 13.17 -6.86 10.29
C PHE A 67 14.27 -7.35 11.24
N LYS A 68 13.95 -8.25 12.18
CA LYS A 68 14.89 -8.76 13.20
C LYS A 68 16.19 -9.32 12.62
N ASP A 69 16.13 -9.96 11.44
CA ASP A 69 17.25 -10.65 10.81
C ASP A 69 18.10 -9.70 9.94
N ASP A 70 17.53 -8.56 9.50
CA ASP A 70 18.25 -7.53 8.75
C ASP A 70 18.84 -6.49 9.72
N TYR A 71 20.17 -6.50 9.83
CA TYR A 71 20.90 -5.51 10.64
C TYR A 71 20.88 -4.10 10.01
N HIS A 72 20.99 -4.00 8.68
CA HIS A 72 21.09 -2.71 7.99
C HIS A 72 19.76 -1.97 7.98
N ALA A 73 18.64 -2.66 7.76
CA ALA A 73 17.30 -2.08 7.90
C ALA A 73 17.09 -1.51 9.32
N ARG A 74 17.44 -2.27 10.35
CA ARG A 74 17.33 -1.82 11.75
C ARG A 74 18.18 -0.57 12.04
N GLN A 75 19.40 -0.49 11.51
CA GLN A 75 20.24 0.72 11.62
C GLN A 75 19.64 1.92 10.87
N ILE A 76 19.00 1.72 9.72
CA ILE A 76 18.27 2.78 8.99
C ILE A 76 17.07 3.27 9.81
N PHE A 77 16.28 2.39 10.41
CA PHE A 77 15.13 2.79 11.25
C PHE A 77 15.57 3.54 12.52
N GLU A 78 16.63 3.07 13.18
CA GLU A 78 17.22 3.74 14.34
C GLU A 78 17.75 5.13 13.98
N PHE A 79 18.47 5.26 12.86
CA PHE A 79 18.95 6.55 12.36
C PHE A 79 17.79 7.51 12.02
N LEU A 80 16.75 7.02 11.33
CA LEU A 80 15.59 7.83 10.95
C LEU A 80 14.67 8.18 12.11
N ARG A 81 14.86 7.56 13.28
CA ARG A 81 13.96 7.63 14.47
C ARG A 81 12.54 7.16 14.15
N VAL A 82 12.44 6.02 13.47
CA VAL A 82 11.20 5.37 13.04
C VAL A 82 11.05 4.04 13.79
N ASN A 83 9.90 3.80 14.39
CA ASN A 83 9.64 2.66 15.27
C ASN A 83 8.54 1.72 14.77
N THR A 84 7.50 2.22 14.12
CA THR A 84 6.36 1.44 13.60
C THR A 84 6.32 1.36 12.08
N LEU A 85 5.63 0.36 11.53
CA LEU A 85 5.43 0.24 10.08
C LEU A 85 4.73 1.47 9.49
N LYS A 86 3.75 2.04 10.21
CA LYS A 86 3.05 3.27 9.82
C LYS A 86 4.00 4.43 9.53
N GLU A 87 4.93 4.69 10.44
CA GLU A 87 5.90 5.80 10.34
C GLU A 87 6.89 5.58 9.16
N LEU A 88 7.09 4.33 8.72
CA LEU A 88 7.88 3.99 7.55
C LEU A 88 7.08 4.16 6.24
N GLU A 89 5.80 3.78 6.25
CA GLU A 89 4.87 3.96 5.12
C GLU A 89 4.62 5.45 4.79
N GLU A 90 4.78 6.35 5.77
CA GLU A 90 4.73 7.80 5.58
C GLU A 90 5.96 8.37 4.82
N LEU A 91 7.02 7.57 4.58
CA LEU A 91 8.26 8.01 3.92
C LEU A 91 8.45 7.43 2.52
N SER A 92 8.77 8.28 1.54
CA SER A 92 9.16 7.81 0.21
C SER A 92 10.59 7.20 0.23
N PRO A 93 10.91 6.22 -0.63
CA PRO A 93 12.28 5.67 -0.73
C PRO A 93 13.36 6.73 -0.98
N GLN A 94 13.04 7.76 -1.78
CA GLN A 94 13.92 8.89 -2.05
C GLN A 94 14.09 9.80 -0.83
N GLN A 95 13.04 9.96 -0.01
CA GLN A 95 13.13 10.69 1.27
C GLN A 95 14.00 9.94 2.29
N ILE A 96 13.87 8.60 2.37
CA ILE A 96 14.73 7.74 3.19
C ILE A 96 16.19 7.93 2.80
N VAL A 97 16.53 7.73 1.51
CA VAL A 97 17.89 7.90 1.00
C VAL A 97 18.42 9.32 1.26
N ARG A 98 17.61 10.36 1.03
CA ARG A 98 18.01 11.76 1.26
C ARG A 98 18.25 12.07 2.75
N ARG A 99 17.43 11.54 3.66
CA ARG A 99 17.62 11.71 5.12
C ARG A 99 18.88 11.01 5.62
N VAL A 100 19.14 9.78 5.18
CA VAL A 100 20.32 8.98 5.57
C VAL A 100 21.62 9.57 4.99
N SER A 101 21.61 10.02 3.74
CA SER A 101 22.81 10.53 3.07
C SER A 101 23.16 11.99 3.41
N LYS A 102 22.18 12.84 3.76
CA LYS A 102 22.41 14.28 4.01
C LYS A 102 23.55 14.56 5.01
N PRO A 103 23.63 13.93 6.21
CA PRO A 103 24.70 14.23 7.16
C PRO A 103 26.09 13.82 6.63
N VAL A 104 26.17 12.86 5.70
CA VAL A 104 27.42 12.47 5.05
C VAL A 104 27.87 13.59 4.12
N PHE A 105 26.99 14.09 3.25
CA PHE A 105 27.27 15.25 2.40
C PHE A 105 27.63 16.50 3.23
N ASP A 106 26.81 16.83 4.24
CA ASP A 106 27.06 17.97 5.14
C ASP A 106 28.41 17.84 5.90
N THR A 107 28.92 16.62 6.09
CA THR A 107 30.23 16.38 6.70
C THR A 107 31.37 16.49 5.70
N VAL A 108 31.18 15.98 4.47
CA VAL A 108 32.15 16.15 3.38
C VAL A 108 32.33 17.63 3.06
N ASP A 109 31.25 18.42 2.98
CA ASP A 109 31.36 19.86 2.70
C ASP A 109 32.07 20.64 3.82
N ARG A 110 31.89 20.26 5.10
CA ARG A 110 32.70 20.81 6.20
C ARG A 110 34.18 20.45 6.09
N ILE A 111 34.51 19.20 5.70
CA ILE A 111 35.89 18.79 5.46
C ILE A 111 36.51 19.61 4.33
N ARG A 112 35.76 19.88 3.25
CA ARG A 112 36.21 20.72 2.12
C ARG A 112 36.45 22.17 2.56
N GLN A 113 35.57 22.76 3.38
CA GLN A 113 35.73 24.09 3.96
C GLN A 113 37.01 24.19 4.81
N THR A 114 37.19 23.31 5.80
CA THR A 114 38.38 23.31 6.67
C THR A 114 39.68 23.07 5.90
N LEU A 115 39.65 22.26 4.83
CA LEU A 115 40.82 22.11 3.96
C LEU A 115 41.12 23.41 3.17
N ALA A 116 40.09 24.08 2.64
CA ALA A 116 40.26 25.34 1.91
C ALA A 116 40.80 26.48 2.81
N GLU A 117 40.31 26.59 4.05
CA GLU A 117 40.87 27.46 5.10
C GLU A 117 42.37 27.19 5.32
N MET A 118 42.76 25.92 5.36
CA MET A 118 44.16 25.45 5.47
C MET A 118 44.95 25.53 4.14
N LYS A 119 44.39 26.14 3.08
CA LYS A 119 44.96 26.26 1.72
C LYS A 119 45.31 24.91 1.08
N ARG A 120 44.44 23.92 1.29
CA ARG A 120 44.49 22.56 0.74
C ARG A 120 43.16 22.22 0.06
N SER A 121 43.12 21.13 -0.71
CA SER A 121 41.89 20.55 -1.25
C SER A 121 41.83 19.05 -0.99
N LEU A 122 40.66 18.45 -1.22
CA LEU A 122 40.61 17.03 -1.53
C LEU A 122 41.21 16.77 -2.93
N ARG A 123 41.52 15.51 -3.21
CA ARG A 123 41.94 15.07 -4.54
C ARG A 123 40.84 15.40 -5.54
N ASP A 124 41.23 15.96 -6.68
CA ASP A 124 40.35 16.33 -7.81
C ASP A 124 39.28 17.42 -7.47
N ASP A 125 39.35 18.04 -6.27
CA ASP A 125 38.46 19.10 -5.75
C ASP A 125 39.16 20.48 -5.65
N GLU A 126 40.20 20.70 -6.45
CA GLU A 126 40.99 21.94 -6.39
C GLU A 126 40.20 23.20 -6.77
N ALA A 127 39.14 23.04 -7.59
CA ALA A 127 38.30 24.15 -8.02
C ALA A 127 37.61 24.81 -6.82
N TYR A 128 37.01 24.01 -5.94
CA TYR A 128 36.35 24.49 -4.74
C TYR A 128 37.30 25.25 -3.81
N ALA A 129 38.53 24.75 -3.61
CA ALA A 129 39.52 25.44 -2.77
C ALA A 129 40.00 26.78 -3.38
N LYS A 130 40.00 26.90 -4.71
CA LYS A 130 40.28 28.17 -5.42
C LYS A 130 39.09 29.13 -5.29
N GLU A 131 37.88 28.68 -5.60
CA GLU A 131 36.62 29.44 -5.47
C GLU A 131 36.40 29.96 -4.04
N TYR A 132 36.61 29.11 -3.03
CA TYR A 132 36.47 29.47 -1.62
C TYR A 132 37.48 30.56 -1.21
N ARG A 133 38.76 30.42 -1.61
CA ARG A 133 39.81 31.43 -1.37
C ARG A 133 39.53 32.74 -2.10
N ASP A 134 39.00 32.68 -3.32
CA ASP A 134 38.73 33.87 -4.14
C ASP A 134 37.41 34.56 -3.73
N SER A 135 36.71 34.01 -2.72
CA SER A 135 35.47 34.54 -2.13
C SER A 135 35.63 35.05 -0.67
N HIS A 136 36.82 35.00 -0.07
CA HIS A 136 37.09 35.38 1.34
C HIS A 136 38.38 36.18 1.51
#